data_AF-A0A2E4NCS2-F1
#
_entry.id   AF-A0A2E4NCS2-F1
#
_cell.length_a   1.000
_cell.length_b   1.000
_cell.length_c   1.000
_cell.angle_alpha   90.00
_cell.angle_beta   90.00
_cell.angle_gamma   90.00
#
_symmetry.space_group_name_H-M   'P 1'
#
loop_
_entity.id
_entity.type
_entity.pdbx_description
1 polymer ?
#
loop_
_entity_poly.entity_id
_entity_poly.type
_entity_poly.pdbx_seq_one_letter_code
_entity_poly.pdbx_strand_id
1 'polypeptide(L)'
;MSFVRVAPWACFFAALLLLMQSVWLLHLTFFVSDGFLRPLIYSSSISIPFLFFGRGGWFLLCGQQRGKRDAMIGALISLTIGFMLMLFEPITSIATVYTMFFCFFAAIAGFISVQLAKYTTHTTKETRHYDD
;
A
#
# COMPACT_ATOMS: atom_id res chain seq x y z
N MET A 1 0.20 18.97 -14.52
CA MET A 1 1.37 18.12 -14.17
C MET A 1 1.78 17.35 -15.42
N SER A 2 3.07 17.34 -15.78
CA SER A 2 3.54 16.51 -16.89
C SER A 2 3.30 15.02 -16.57
N PHE A 3 2.59 14.30 -17.45
CA PHE A 3 2.28 12.87 -17.32
C PHE A 3 3.53 12.01 -17.00
N VAL A 4 4.71 12.44 -17.47
CA VAL A 4 6.00 11.79 -17.24
C VAL A 4 6.40 11.75 -15.76
N ARG A 5 6.02 12.77 -14.97
CA ARG A 5 6.31 12.81 -13.52
C ARG A 5 5.42 11.90 -12.69
N VAL A 6 4.25 11.53 -13.20
CA VAL A 6 3.23 10.73 -12.48
C VAL A 6 3.38 9.23 -12.77
N ALA A 7 3.91 8.88 -13.95
CA ALA A 7 4.14 7.51 -14.42
C ALA A 7 4.89 6.59 -13.44
N PRO A 8 6.04 6.97 -12.83
CA PRO A 8 6.75 6.07 -11.91
C PRO A 8 5.96 5.77 -10.63
N TRP A 9 5.14 6.73 -10.18
CA TRP A 9 4.30 6.55 -8.99
C TRP A 9 3.09 5.68 -9.29
N ALA A 10 2.44 5.89 -10.44
CA ALA A 10 1.39 5.01 -10.93
C ALA A 10 1.89 3.56 -11.04
N CYS A 11 3.10 3.37 -11.59
CA CYS A 11 3.74 2.07 -11.73
C CYS A 11 4.05 1.44 -10.37
N PHE A 12 4.51 2.23 -9.40
CA PHE A 12 4.78 1.75 -8.03
C PHE A 12 3.49 1.33 -7.31
N PHE A 13 2.40 2.11 -7.41
CA PHE A 13 1.10 1.72 -6.85
C PHE A 13 0.54 0.47 -7.54
N ALA A 14 0.65 0.38 -8.86
CA ALA A 14 0.23 -0.80 -9.61
C ALA A 14 1.03 -2.05 -9.19
N ALA A 15 2.35 -1.93 -9.05
CA ALA A 15 3.20 -3.01 -8.56
C ALA A 15 2.83 -3.42 -7.13
N LEU A 16 2.51 -2.45 -6.26
CA LEU A 16 2.05 -2.74 -4.90
C LEU A 16 0.72 -3.50 -4.90
N LEU A 17 -0.25 -3.08 -5.72
CA LEU A 17 -1.55 -3.75 -5.86
C LEU A 17 -1.41 -5.16 -6.43
N LEU A 18 -0.52 -5.36 -7.41
CA LEU A 18 -0.22 -6.68 -7.97
C LEU A 18 0.45 -7.59 -6.95
N LEU A 19 1.42 -7.08 -6.20
CA LEU A 19 2.06 -7.81 -5.10
C LEU A 19 1.00 -8.21 -4.07
N MET A 20 0.15 -7.27 -3.68
CA MET A 20 -0.91 -7.49 -2.69
C MET A 20 -1.94 -8.51 -3.15
N GLN A 21 -2.32 -8.48 -4.43
CA GLN A 21 -3.17 -9.49 -5.05
C GLN A 21 -2.51 -10.88 -5.05
N SER A 22 -1.20 -10.95 -5.30
CA SER A 22 -0.46 -12.21 -5.27
C SER A 22 -0.39 -12.83 -3.88
N VAL A 23 -0.16 -12.02 -2.83
CA VAL A 23 -0.18 -12.47 -1.44
C VAL A 23 -1.57 -12.93 -1.03
N TRP A 24 -2.61 -12.22 -1.47
CA TRP A 24 -4.00 -12.60 -1.21
C TRP A 24 -4.35 -13.97 -1.83
N LEU A 25 -3.98 -14.20 -3.10
CA LEU A 25 -4.15 -15.50 -3.77
C LEU A 25 -3.33 -16.61 -3.11
N LEU A 26 -2.13 -16.29 -2.63
CA LEU A 26 -1.28 -17.22 -1.88
C LEU A 26 -1.95 -17.66 -0.58
N HIS A 27 -2.53 -16.73 0.19
CA HIS A 27 -3.30 -17.09 1.38
C HIS A 27 -4.53 -17.92 1.02
N LEU A 28 -5.26 -17.60 -0.05
CA LEU A 28 -6.39 -18.44 -0.49
C LEU A 28 -5.96 -19.86 -0.88
N THR A 29 -4.82 -20.03 -1.55
CA THR A 29 -4.36 -21.35 -2.02
C THR A 29 -3.77 -22.21 -0.91
N PHE A 30 -2.97 -21.63 0.00
CA PHE A 30 -2.33 -22.38 1.09
C PHE A 30 -3.29 -22.74 2.22
N PHE A 31 -4.30 -21.91 2.52
CA PHE A 31 -5.21 -22.13 3.64
C PHE A 31 -6.48 -22.93 3.28
N VAL A 32 -6.71 -23.28 2.01
CA VAL A 32 -7.78 -24.24 1.64
C VAL A 32 -7.54 -25.63 2.26
N SER A 33 -6.30 -25.94 2.66
CA SER A 33 -5.95 -27.21 3.33
C SER A 33 -6.15 -27.21 4.86
N ASP A 34 -6.24 -26.04 5.51
CA ASP A 34 -6.21 -25.88 6.97
C ASP A 34 -7.36 -24.99 7.47
N GLY A 35 -8.60 -25.51 7.44
CA GLY A 35 -9.77 -24.95 8.14
C GLY A 35 -10.25 -23.56 7.70
N PHE A 36 -11.56 -23.38 7.51
CA PHE A 36 -12.14 -22.19 6.85
C PHE A 36 -11.93 -20.83 7.56
N LEU A 37 -11.64 -20.81 8.87
CA LEU A 37 -11.63 -19.58 9.69
C LEU A 37 -10.35 -18.72 9.54
N ARG A 38 -9.16 -19.35 9.55
CA ARG A 38 -7.88 -18.65 9.35
C ARG A 38 -7.77 -17.94 7.99
N PRO A 39 -8.07 -18.57 6.84
CA PRO A 39 -8.02 -17.90 5.54
C PRO A 39 -8.91 -16.66 5.49
N LEU A 40 -10.09 -16.70 6.11
CA LEU A 40 -11.04 -15.60 6.08
C LEU A 40 -10.52 -14.38 6.86
N ILE A 41 -9.90 -14.60 8.02
CA ILE A 41 -9.27 -13.54 8.82
C ILE A 41 -8.07 -12.94 8.08
N TYR A 42 -7.21 -13.77 7.48
CA TYR A 42 -6.06 -13.30 6.72
C TYR A 42 -6.45 -12.55 5.44
N SER A 43 -7.42 -13.09 4.70
CA SER A 43 -7.96 -12.50 3.48
C SER A 43 -8.62 -11.15 3.73
N SER A 44 -9.44 -11.04 4.78
CA SER A 44 -10.07 -9.77 5.17
C SER A 44 -9.05 -8.75 5.66
N SER A 45 -8.04 -9.18 6.42
CA SER A 45 -6.97 -8.31 6.92
C SER A 45 -6.15 -7.69 5.78
N ILE A 46 -5.87 -8.43 4.70
CA ILE A 46 -5.16 -7.91 3.52
C ILE A 46 -6.08 -7.02 2.66
N SER A 47 -7.38 -7.33 2.58
CA SER A 47 -8.31 -6.56 1.74
C SER A 47 -8.45 -5.10 2.16
N ILE A 48 -8.32 -4.80 3.45
CA ILE A 48 -8.44 -3.43 3.99
C ILE A 48 -7.33 -2.51 3.44
N PRO A 49 -6.03 -2.80 3.63
CA PRO A 49 -4.98 -1.97 3.07
C PRO A 49 -5.03 -1.90 1.53
N PHE A 50 -5.60 -2.91 0.84
CA PHE A 50 -5.75 -2.90 -0.63
C PHE A 50 -6.67 -1.76 -1.07
N LEU A 51 -7.83 -1.62 -0.39
CA LEU A 51 -8.78 -0.56 -0.67
C LEU A 51 -8.19 0.83 -0.40
N PHE A 52 -7.40 0.97 0.67
CA PHE A 52 -6.75 2.23 1.02
C PHE A 52 -5.62 2.61 0.07
N PHE A 53 -4.79 1.66 -0.36
CA PHE A 53 -3.75 1.92 -1.36
C PHE A 53 -4.32 2.16 -2.75
N GLY A 54 -5.37 1.42 -3.15
CA GLY A 54 -6.06 1.65 -4.42
C GLY A 54 -6.72 3.02 -4.49
N ARG A 55 -7.49 3.41 -3.46
CA ARG A 55 -8.06 4.76 -3.35
C ARG A 55 -6.99 5.84 -3.22
N GLY A 56 -5.98 5.60 -2.38
CA GLY A 56 -4.87 6.52 -2.14
C GLY A 56 -4.11 6.82 -3.43
N GLY A 57 -3.75 5.77 -4.17
CA GLY A 57 -3.13 5.87 -5.49
C GLY A 57 -3.98 6.65 -6.47
N TRP A 58 -5.27 6.30 -6.62
CA TRP A 58 -6.19 7.02 -7.51
C TRP A 58 -6.30 8.51 -7.19
N PHE A 59 -6.47 8.87 -5.91
CA PHE A 59 -6.56 10.27 -5.50
C PHE A 59 -5.23 11.03 -5.66
N LEU A 60 -4.08 10.36 -5.46
CA LEU A 60 -2.77 10.94 -5.73
C LEU A 60 -2.56 11.21 -7.23
N LEU A 61 -3.01 10.30 -8.11
CA LEU A 61 -3.00 10.50 -9.56
C LEU A 61 -3.87 11.69 -9.99
N CYS A 62 -5.01 11.88 -9.33
CA CYS A 62 -5.89 13.04 -9.51
C CYS A 62 -5.38 14.33 -8.84
N GLY A 63 -4.20 14.30 -8.22
CA GLY A 63 -3.61 15.47 -7.54
C GLY A 63 -4.31 15.88 -6.24
N GLN A 64 -5.18 15.03 -5.68
CA GLN A 64 -5.93 15.33 -4.47
C GLN A 64 -5.12 15.00 -3.20
N GLN A 65 -5.11 15.92 -2.23
CA GLN A 65 -4.44 15.69 -0.94
C GLN A 65 -5.04 14.54 -0.11
N ARG A 66 -6.31 14.16 -0.35
CA ARG A 66 -6.93 13.00 0.30
C ARG A 66 -6.18 11.69 0.03
N GLY A 67 -5.53 11.57 -1.13
CA GLY A 67 -4.78 10.37 -1.48
C GLY A 67 -3.59 10.10 -0.56
N LYS A 68 -2.95 11.16 -0.03
CA LYS A 68 -1.91 11.05 1.00
C LYS A 68 -2.44 10.38 2.27
N ARG A 69 -3.61 10.83 2.73
CA ARG A 69 -4.21 10.33 3.97
C ARG A 69 -4.61 8.87 3.82
N ASP A 70 -5.25 8.52 2.70
CA ASP A 70 -5.70 7.15 2.44
C ASP A 70 -4.49 6.19 2.28
N ALA A 71 -3.42 6.60 1.57
CA ALA A 71 -2.20 5.80 1.47
C ALA A 71 -1.46 5.63 2.81
N MET A 72 -1.46 6.67 3.65
CA MET A 72 -0.85 6.60 4.99
C MET A 72 -1.63 5.67 5.92
N ILE A 73 -2.97 5.67 5.83
CA ILE A 73 -3.83 4.73 6.57
C ILE A 73 -3.56 3.29 6.11
N GLY A 74 -3.50 3.05 4.79
CA GLY A 74 -3.16 1.73 4.24
C GLY A 74 -1.80 1.22 4.72
N ALA A 75 -0.79 2.09 4.77
CA ALA A 75 0.54 1.76 5.29
C ALA A 75 0.53 1.44 6.79
N LEU A 76 -0.22 2.21 7.59
CA LEU A 76 -0.34 2.00 9.03
C LEU A 76 -1.01 0.66 9.35
N ILE A 77 -2.10 0.34 8.64
CA ILE A 77 -2.80 -0.94 8.77
C ILE A 77 -1.89 -2.10 8.38
N SER A 78 -1.13 -1.94 7.28
CA SER A 78 -0.17 -2.95 6.83
C SER A 78 0.96 -3.17 7.84
N LEU A 79 1.46 -2.11 8.48
CA LEU A 79 2.44 -2.20 9.57
C LEU A 79 1.88 -2.94 10.77
N THR A 80 0.65 -2.63 11.19
CA THR A 80 0.00 -3.33 12.30
C THR A 80 -0.15 -4.82 12.01
N ILE A 81 -0.57 -5.18 10.79
CA ILE A 81 -0.69 -6.58 10.36
C ILE A 81 0.68 -7.28 10.37
N GLY A 82 1.70 -6.65 9.80
CA GLY A 82 3.06 -7.21 9.76
C GLY A 82 3.65 -7.41 11.15
N PHE A 83 3.38 -6.47 12.06
CA PHE A 83 3.82 -6.57 13.45
C PHE A 83 3.10 -7.68 14.22
N MET A 84 1.78 -7.82 14.05
CA MET A 84 1.02 -8.93 14.64
C MET A 84 1.50 -10.28 14.12
N LEU A 85 1.82 -10.37 12.82
CA LEU A 85 2.40 -11.57 12.24
C LEU A 85 3.77 -11.93 12.84
N MET A 86 4.64 -10.95 13.05
CA MET A 86 5.94 -11.18 13.70
C MET A 86 5.81 -11.64 15.15
N LEU A 87 4.79 -11.17 15.88
CA LEU A 87 4.60 -11.51 17.30
C LEU A 87 3.93 -12.87 17.51
N PHE A 88 3.01 -13.27 16.64
CA PHE A 88 2.11 -14.39 16.89
C PHE A 88 2.27 -15.58 15.93
N GLU A 89 2.94 -15.43 14.79
CA GLU A 89 3.18 -16.55 13.86
C GLU A 89 4.65 -16.95 13.74
N PRO A 90 4.97 -18.26 13.86
CA PRO A 90 6.30 -18.74 13.51
C PRO A 90 6.54 -18.56 12.01
N ILE A 91 7.72 -18.03 11.64
CA ILE A 91 8.18 -17.80 10.25
C ILE A 91 8.50 -19.14 9.56
N THR A 92 7.50 -19.99 9.43
CA THR A 92 7.63 -21.35 8.89
C THR A 92 6.80 -21.52 7.62
N SER A 93 5.75 -20.71 7.45
CA SER A 93 4.94 -20.69 6.24
C SER A 93 5.47 -19.66 5.25
N ILE A 94 5.57 -20.08 3.98
CA ILE A 94 5.91 -19.20 2.85
C ILE A 94 4.92 -18.04 2.74
N ALA A 95 3.67 -18.27 3.14
CA ALA A 95 2.62 -17.27 3.10
C ALA A 95 2.90 -16.11 4.07
N THR A 96 3.35 -16.41 5.29
CA THR A 96 3.73 -15.42 6.30
C THR A 96 4.92 -14.58 5.83
N VAL A 97 5.90 -15.20 5.15
CA VAL A 97 7.06 -14.49 4.57
C VAL A 97 6.63 -13.48 3.50
N TYR A 98 5.78 -13.88 2.56
CA TYR A 98 5.27 -12.98 1.53
C TYR A 98 4.41 -11.84 2.11
N THR A 99 3.65 -12.10 3.16
CA THR A 99 2.89 -11.06 3.86
C THR A 99 3.82 -10.06 4.57
N MET A 100 4.93 -10.51 5.17
CA MET A 100 5.94 -9.60 5.72
C MET A 100 6.58 -8.71 4.64
N PHE A 101 6.92 -9.28 3.47
CA PHE A 101 7.42 -8.49 2.34
C PHE A 101 6.39 -7.45 1.90
N PHE A 102 5.12 -7.84 1.77
CA PHE A 102 4.03 -6.92 1.47
C PHE A 102 3.96 -5.77 2.49
N CYS A 103 3.97 -6.07 3.79
CA CYS A 103 3.94 -5.05 4.85
C CYS A 103 5.12 -4.08 4.76
N PHE A 104 6.31 -4.58 4.43
CA PHE A 104 7.51 -3.75 4.22
C PHE A 104 7.36 -2.81 3.01
N PHE A 105 6.95 -3.33 1.85
CA PHE A 105 6.72 -2.49 0.67
C PHE A 105 5.57 -1.51 0.86
N ALA A 106 4.52 -1.88 1.60
CA ALA A 106 3.42 -1.00 1.98
C ALA A 106 3.89 0.18 2.86
N ALA A 107 4.81 -0.06 3.80
CA ALA A 107 5.41 1.01 4.60
C ALA A 107 6.21 1.99 3.73
N ILE A 108 7.01 1.46 2.79
CA ILE A 108 7.75 2.28 1.80
C ILE A 108 6.76 3.09 0.95
N ALA A 109 5.67 2.48 0.52
CA ALA A 109 4.62 3.14 -0.26
C ALA A 109 3.96 4.30 0.48
N GLY A 110 3.64 4.10 1.76
CA GLY A 110 3.14 5.14 2.63
C GLY A 110 4.12 6.31 2.75
N PHE A 111 5.40 6.01 2.97
CA PHE A 111 6.45 7.03 3.10
C PHE A 111 6.64 7.83 1.81
N ILE A 112 6.72 7.13 0.68
CA ILE A 112 6.80 7.73 -0.66
C ILE A 112 5.61 8.66 -0.92
N SER A 113 4.39 8.24 -0.55
CA SER A 113 3.18 9.04 -0.73
C SER A 113 3.23 10.37 0.03
N VAL A 114 3.86 10.39 1.22
CA VAL A 114 4.08 11.62 1.99
C VAL A 114 5.08 12.53 1.30
N GLN A 115 6.19 11.97 0.80
CA GLN A 115 7.21 12.75 0.09
C GLN A 115 6.66 13.33 -1.21
N LEU A 116 5.86 12.54 -1.94
CA LEU A 116 5.21 12.99 -3.16
C LEU A 116 4.35 14.22 -2.92
N ALA A 117 3.47 14.18 -1.91
CA ALA A 117 2.61 15.30 -1.57
C ALA A 117 3.39 16.56 -1.17
N LYS A 118 4.54 16.40 -0.49
CA LYS A 118 5.43 17.54 -0.17
C LYS A 118 6.02 18.17 -1.43
N TYR A 119 6.55 17.36 -2.34
CA TYR A 119 7.10 17.84 -3.62
C TYR A 119 6.06 18.59 -4.44
N THR A 120 4.85 18.05 -4.55
CA THR A 120 3.77 18.70 -5.29
C THR A 120 3.44 20.09 -4.74
N THR A 121 3.34 20.19 -3.41
CA THR A 121 2.96 21.44 -2.74
C THR A 121 4.04 22.51 -2.88
N HIS A 122 5.32 22.10 -2.93
CA HIS A 122 6.45 23.01 -3.12
C HIS A 122 6.46 23.60 -4.54
N THR A 123 6.31 22.76 -5.57
CA THR A 123 6.25 23.23 -6.96
C THR A 123 5.08 24.16 -7.23
N THR A 124 3.89 23.94 -6.63
CA THR A 124 2.74 24.82 -6.84
C THR A 124 2.93 26.20 -6.21
N LYS A 125 3.65 26.29 -5.08
CA LYS A 125 3.99 27.58 -4.45
C LYS A 125 5.03 28.34 -5.26
N GLU A 126 6.01 27.65 -5.80
CA GLU A 126 7.08 28.26 -6.60
C GLU A 126 6.55 28.82 -7.93
N THR A 127 5.59 28.14 -8.58
CA THR A 127 4.92 28.69 -9.78
C THR A 127 4.11 29.95 -9.50
N ARG A 128 3.50 30.11 -8.31
CA ARG A 128 2.75 31.35 -7.99
C ARG A 128 3.65 32.55 -7.75
N HIS A 129 4.89 32.34 -7.34
CA HIS A 129 5.80 33.44 -7.06
C HIS A 129 6.41 34.04 -8.35
N TYR A 130 6.31 33.33 -9.48
CA TYR A 130 6.78 33.81 -10.79
C TYR A 130 5.69 34.50 -11.61
N ASP A 131 4.43 34.50 -11.13
CA ASP A 131 3.28 35.11 -11.80
C ASP A 131 2.85 36.45 -11.15
N ASP A 132 3.54 36.90 -10.10
CA ASP A 132 3.42 38.23 -9.47
C ASP A 132 4.67 39.08 -9.76
#